data_AF-A0A972EVD1-F1
#
_entry.id   AF-A0A972EVD1-F1
#
_cell.length_a   1.000
_cell.length_b   1.000
_cell.length_c   1.000
_cell.angle_alpha   90.00
_cell.angle_beta   90.00
_cell.angle_gamma   90.00
#
_symmetry.space_group_name_H-M   'P 1'
#
loop_
_entity.id
_entity.type
_entity.pdbx_description
1 polymer ?
#
loop_
_entity_poly.entity_id
_entity_poly.type
_entity_poly.pdbx_seq_one_letter_code
_entity_poly.pdbx_strand_id
1 'polypeptide(L)'
;MFRRFKAAYIIIIMAIVLGMLGIQPAKPVEAAGAAGLFFSEYIEGSSFNKALEIYNGTGAAVDLQAYKVVLFTNGSPTPSATLTWTTETLIADGDVYVIAHPTAAQAILDVADITSSTLANFNGDDAVSLQRVSDDSFVDVIGQIGFDPGASWGTEPITTVNHTLTRMETVCEGDPDGSNAFDPAVEWDGYPVDTFTYLGSHTTNCFPSTDTAPSVASTSPANGGEIAANDNIVITFSEPVTLGDLWFDITCTESNVHSAVVTDEDPVYTLDPDDDFTAGESCTVNIYAAFVTDEDDPPDTMESDYTFTFSVAYGCGDPFTAIPAIQGSSTSSPIVGNVVSTEGIVTADYQTDAYVSGTKNGFFMQSASADGDPATSEGLFIY
;
A
#
# COMPACT_ATOMS: atom_id res chain seq x y z
N MET A 1 7.10 -82.62 -21.50
CA MET A 1 7.24 -81.78 -22.70
C MET A 1 6.91 -80.35 -22.31
N PHE A 2 7.90 -79.43 -22.40
CA PHE A 2 7.82 -77.95 -22.49
C PHE A 2 6.97 -77.14 -21.47
N ARG A 3 7.66 -76.35 -20.60
CA ARG A 3 7.74 -74.86 -20.54
C ARG A 3 6.50 -74.15 -19.94
N ARG A 4 6.60 -73.59 -18.73
CA ARG A 4 6.96 -72.19 -18.34
C ARG A 4 5.97 -71.13 -18.83
N PHE A 5 5.35 -70.36 -17.91
CA PHE A 5 5.34 -68.89 -17.90
C PHE A 5 5.09 -68.36 -16.47
N LYS A 6 5.85 -67.33 -16.08
CA LYS A 6 5.75 -66.54 -14.84
C LYS A 6 4.99 -65.24 -15.14
N ALA A 7 4.16 -64.77 -14.21
CA ALA A 7 3.78 -63.36 -14.03
C ALA A 7 3.38 -63.21 -12.54
N ALA A 8 4.23 -62.67 -11.66
CA ALA A 8 4.46 -61.25 -11.37
C ALA A 8 3.25 -60.60 -10.64
N TYR A 9 3.38 -60.51 -9.31
CA TYR A 9 2.53 -59.83 -8.35
C TYR A 9 2.74 -58.31 -8.43
N ILE A 10 1.65 -57.52 -8.47
CA ILE A 10 1.64 -56.12 -8.01
C ILE A 10 0.38 -55.96 -7.16
N ILE A 11 0.58 -55.78 -5.85
CA ILE A 11 -0.45 -55.46 -4.87
C ILE A 11 -0.61 -53.95 -4.86
N ILE A 12 -1.77 -53.44 -5.27
CA ILE A 12 -2.14 -52.04 -5.14
C ILE A 12 -2.70 -51.86 -3.72
N ILE A 13 -1.94 -51.21 -2.85
CA ILE A 13 -2.41 -50.77 -1.53
C ILE A 13 -3.10 -49.42 -1.72
N MET A 14 -4.43 -49.43 -1.64
CA MET A 14 -5.26 -48.24 -1.67
C MET A 14 -5.32 -47.66 -0.25
N ALA A 15 -4.51 -46.63 0.03
CA ALA A 15 -4.55 -45.90 1.30
C ALA A 15 -5.71 -44.89 1.26
N ILE A 16 -6.79 -45.21 1.97
CA ILE A 16 -7.90 -44.29 2.23
C ILE A 16 -7.42 -43.31 3.29
N VAL A 17 -7.04 -42.09 2.89
CA VAL A 17 -6.79 -40.98 3.80
C VAL A 17 -8.15 -40.39 4.19
N LEU A 18 -8.63 -40.78 5.38
CA LEU A 18 -9.80 -40.21 6.01
C LEU A 18 -9.43 -38.81 6.52
N GLY A 19 -9.88 -37.77 5.82
CA GLY A 19 -9.68 -36.37 6.23
C GLY A 19 -10.42 -36.08 7.53
N MET A 20 -9.69 -36.07 8.64
CA MET A 20 -10.14 -35.43 9.87
C MET A 20 -9.85 -33.93 9.70
N LEU A 21 -10.90 -33.12 9.53
CA LEU A 21 -10.83 -31.69 9.85
C LEU A 21 -10.52 -31.61 11.35
N GLY A 22 -9.24 -31.50 11.69
CA GLY A 22 -8.84 -31.04 12.99
C GLY A 22 -9.31 -29.61 13.11
N ILE A 23 -10.25 -29.35 14.02
CA ILE A 23 -10.44 -28.01 14.56
C ILE A 23 -9.10 -27.67 15.20
N GLN A 24 -8.27 -26.91 14.49
CA GLN A 24 -7.12 -26.29 15.12
C GLN A 24 -7.67 -25.38 16.22
N PRO A 25 -7.21 -25.48 17.47
CA PRO A 25 -7.52 -24.46 18.45
C PRO A 25 -7.08 -23.12 17.84
N ALA A 26 -7.93 -22.10 17.94
CA ALA A 26 -7.56 -20.75 17.55
C ALA A 26 -6.16 -20.46 18.10
N LYS A 27 -5.27 -20.01 17.22
CA LYS A 27 -3.98 -19.42 17.62
C LYS A 27 -4.32 -18.42 18.74
N PRO A 28 -3.60 -18.42 19.88
CA PRO A 28 -3.83 -17.39 20.90
C PRO A 28 -3.78 -16.04 20.17
N VAL A 29 -4.80 -15.21 20.39
CA VAL A 29 -4.68 -13.78 20.06
C VAL A 29 -3.49 -13.32 20.88
N GLU A 30 -2.35 -13.20 20.22
CA GLU A 30 -1.18 -12.57 20.77
C GLU A 30 -1.64 -11.17 21.17
N ALA A 31 -1.49 -10.82 22.45
CA ALA A 31 -1.89 -9.52 22.93
C ALA A 31 -1.20 -8.50 22.03
N ALA A 32 -1.98 -7.69 21.31
CA ALA A 32 -1.45 -6.59 20.53
C ALA A 32 -0.40 -5.86 21.40
N GLY A 33 0.79 -5.67 20.83
CA GLY A 33 1.82 -4.86 21.48
C GLY A 33 1.21 -3.53 21.91
N ALA A 34 1.70 -2.94 23.01
CA ALA A 34 1.21 -1.62 23.43
C ALA A 34 1.67 -0.50 22.48
N ALA A 35 2.46 -0.83 21.44
CA ALA A 35 2.77 0.07 20.35
C ALA A 35 1.47 0.63 19.75
N GLY A 36 1.29 1.94 19.84
CA GLY A 36 0.06 2.64 19.41
C GLY A 36 -0.96 2.96 20.52
N LEU A 37 -0.82 2.48 21.76
CA LEU A 37 -1.69 2.89 22.87
C LEU A 37 -0.96 3.87 23.80
N PHE A 38 -1.44 5.12 23.91
CA PHE A 38 -0.75 6.17 24.68
C PHE A 38 -1.69 7.32 25.07
N PHE A 39 -1.23 8.25 25.90
CA PHE A 39 -1.97 9.47 26.21
C PHE A 39 -1.87 10.45 25.04
N SER A 40 -3.01 10.81 24.45
CA SER A 40 -3.08 11.77 23.33
C SER A 40 -3.35 13.20 23.78
N GLU A 41 -3.94 13.41 24.95
CA GLU A 41 -4.21 14.75 25.49
C GLU A 41 -4.14 14.80 27.01
N TYR A 42 -3.55 15.87 27.53
CA TYR A 42 -3.48 16.22 28.94
C TYR A 42 -3.99 17.64 29.13
N ILE A 43 -5.05 17.81 29.92
CA ILE A 43 -5.64 19.12 30.20
C ILE A 43 -5.43 19.46 31.66
N GLU A 44 -4.63 20.49 31.93
CA GLU A 44 -4.58 21.18 33.21
C GLU A 44 -5.14 22.60 33.06
N GLY A 45 -6.47 22.71 33.03
CA GLY A 45 -7.18 23.97 32.92
C GLY A 45 -7.47 24.64 34.27
N SER A 46 -8.29 25.70 34.22
CA SER A 46 -8.73 26.44 35.40
C SER A 46 -9.64 25.60 36.30
N SER A 47 -9.54 25.79 37.61
CA SER A 47 -10.29 25.02 38.62
C SER A 47 -10.15 23.50 38.40
N PHE A 48 -11.26 22.82 38.10
CA PHE A 48 -11.31 21.38 37.86
C PHE A 48 -11.49 21.02 36.38
N ASN A 49 -11.11 21.91 35.45
CA ASN A 49 -10.98 21.55 34.05
C ASN A 49 -9.76 20.65 33.89
N LYS A 50 -9.90 19.38 34.28
CA LYS A 50 -8.86 18.35 34.24
C LYS A 50 -9.36 17.18 33.41
N ALA A 51 -8.57 16.76 32.44
CA ALA A 51 -8.86 15.59 31.64
C ALA A 51 -7.58 14.92 31.12
N LEU A 52 -7.66 13.62 30.90
CA LEU A 52 -6.68 12.79 30.19
C LEU A 52 -7.41 12.10 29.05
N GLU A 53 -6.77 12.00 27.90
CA GLU A 53 -7.25 11.23 26.76
C GLU A 53 -6.26 10.11 26.45
N ILE A 54 -6.77 8.91 26.23
CA ILE A 54 -6.00 7.75 25.76
C ILE A 54 -6.39 7.50 24.31
N TYR A 55 -5.42 7.45 23.41
CA TYR A 55 -5.62 7.07 22.01
C TYR A 55 -5.20 5.63 21.77
N ASN A 56 -5.94 4.93 20.91
CA ASN A 56 -5.60 3.60 20.44
C ASN A 56 -5.33 3.58 18.93
N GLY A 57 -4.07 3.57 18.54
CA GLY A 57 -3.59 3.33 17.18
C GLY A 57 -2.87 1.99 17.02
N THR A 58 -3.27 0.96 17.75
CA THR A 58 -2.61 -0.36 17.74
C THR A 58 -2.94 -1.21 16.50
N GLY A 59 -3.81 -0.73 15.59
CA GLY A 59 -4.34 -1.49 14.46
C GLY A 59 -5.48 -2.44 14.82
N ALA A 60 -5.88 -2.52 16.09
CA ALA A 60 -6.98 -3.34 16.57
C ALA A 60 -7.70 -2.71 17.78
N ALA A 61 -8.88 -3.23 18.12
CA ALA A 61 -9.57 -2.79 19.34
C ALA A 61 -8.81 -3.23 20.61
N VAL A 62 -8.69 -2.33 21.57
CA VAL A 62 -8.01 -2.56 22.86
C VAL A 62 -9.00 -2.53 24.02
N ASP A 63 -8.95 -3.54 24.89
CA ASP A 63 -9.73 -3.57 26.13
C ASP A 63 -8.97 -2.92 27.30
N LEU A 64 -9.50 -1.83 27.84
CA LEU A 64 -8.93 -1.12 28.99
C LEU A 64 -8.99 -1.92 30.30
N GLN A 65 -9.72 -3.03 30.39
CA GLN A 65 -9.60 -3.94 31.55
C GLN A 65 -8.18 -4.47 31.75
N ALA A 66 -7.39 -4.55 30.68
CA ALA A 66 -6.00 -4.96 30.74
C ALA A 66 -5.06 -3.85 31.24
N TYR A 67 -5.57 -2.64 31.45
CA TYR A 67 -4.81 -1.44 31.78
C TYR A 67 -5.35 -0.72 33.02
N LYS A 68 -4.53 0.18 33.55
CA LYS A 68 -4.88 1.08 34.66
C LYS A 68 -4.17 2.41 34.48
N VAL A 69 -4.80 3.47 34.96
CA VAL A 69 -4.18 4.81 35.00
C VAL A 69 -3.87 5.15 36.45
N VAL A 70 -2.65 5.60 36.70
CA VAL A 70 -2.12 5.83 38.04
C VAL A 70 -1.60 7.26 38.16
N LEU A 71 -2.05 7.95 39.21
CA LEU A 71 -1.61 9.31 39.56
C LEU A 71 -0.55 9.24 40.67
N PHE A 72 0.49 10.04 40.52
CA PHE A 72 1.59 10.22 41.46
C PHE A 72 1.71 11.70 41.81
N THR A 73 1.24 12.07 43.00
CA THR A 73 1.07 13.49 43.36
C THR A 73 2.33 14.12 43.98
N ASN A 74 2.64 15.36 43.59
CA ASN A 74 3.76 16.22 44.02
C ASN A 74 5.11 15.48 44.01
N GLY A 75 5.50 14.91 42.87
CA GLY A 75 6.76 14.18 42.71
C GLY A 75 6.92 12.90 43.56
N SER A 76 5.83 12.36 44.12
CA SER A 76 5.86 11.13 44.91
C SER A 76 6.18 9.89 44.05
N PRO A 77 7.01 8.93 44.52
CA PRO A 77 7.16 7.64 43.85
C PRO A 77 6.02 6.65 44.19
N THR A 78 5.10 7.04 45.09
CA THR A 78 4.00 6.19 45.56
C THR A 78 2.68 6.59 44.89
N PRO A 79 1.91 5.63 44.33
CA PRO A 79 0.58 5.89 43.77
C PRO A 79 -0.34 6.61 44.75
N SER A 80 -0.96 7.71 44.30
CA SER A 80 -1.92 8.51 45.06
C SER A 80 -3.36 8.16 44.69
N ALA A 81 -3.61 7.86 43.41
CA ALA A 81 -4.88 7.32 42.92
C ALA A 81 -4.64 6.31 41.80
N THR A 82 -5.60 5.41 41.61
CA THR A 82 -5.59 4.43 40.52
C THR A 82 -6.99 4.26 39.98
N LEU A 83 -7.15 4.35 38.67
CA LEU A 83 -8.35 3.99 37.94
C LEU A 83 -8.15 2.63 37.26
N THR A 84 -9.14 1.75 37.40
CA THR A 84 -9.20 0.44 36.75
C THR A 84 -10.59 0.25 36.16
N TRP A 85 -10.69 -0.52 35.08
CA TRP A 85 -11.96 -0.87 34.45
C TRP A 85 -12.40 -2.26 34.92
N THR A 86 -13.62 -2.35 35.45
CA THR A 86 -14.18 -3.61 36.00
C THR A 86 -15.08 -4.35 35.02
N THR A 87 -15.41 -3.70 33.90
CA THR A 87 -16.17 -4.26 32.76
C THR A 87 -15.38 -4.04 31.47
N GLU A 88 -15.56 -4.94 30.50
CA GLU A 88 -14.97 -4.82 29.16
C GLU A 88 -15.23 -3.40 28.62
N THR A 89 -14.15 -2.72 28.26
CA THR A 89 -14.16 -1.32 27.81
C THR A 89 -13.24 -1.22 26.61
N LEU A 90 -13.83 -1.36 25.43
CA LEU A 90 -13.11 -1.38 24.16
C LEU A 90 -12.93 0.04 23.63
N ILE A 91 -11.70 0.38 23.26
CA ILE A 91 -11.40 1.49 22.36
C ILE A 91 -11.15 0.88 20.98
N ALA A 92 -11.83 1.33 19.94
CA ALA A 92 -11.55 0.89 18.57
C ALA A 92 -10.17 1.42 18.10
N ASP A 93 -9.63 0.85 17.02
CA ASP A 93 -8.45 1.45 16.38
C ASP A 93 -8.81 2.83 15.80
N GLY A 94 -7.93 3.80 15.97
CA GLY A 94 -8.13 5.21 15.62
C GLY A 94 -9.06 5.99 16.56
N ASP A 95 -9.54 5.38 17.64
CA ASP A 95 -10.48 5.99 18.59
C ASP A 95 -9.80 6.39 19.91
N VAL A 96 -10.51 7.17 20.73
CA VAL A 96 -10.00 7.69 22.00
C VAL A 96 -10.88 7.32 23.19
N TYR A 97 -10.34 7.49 24.40
CA TYR A 97 -11.07 7.34 25.66
C TYR A 97 -10.72 8.47 26.63
N VAL A 98 -11.71 9.26 27.03
CA VAL A 98 -11.54 10.49 27.83
C VAL A 98 -11.92 10.26 29.29
N ILE A 99 -10.96 10.58 30.18
CA ILE A 99 -11.12 10.55 31.63
C ILE A 99 -11.14 12.00 32.15
N ALA A 100 -12.25 12.46 32.72
CA ALA A 100 -12.40 13.84 33.19
C ALA A 100 -12.69 13.98 34.69
N HIS A 101 -12.50 15.18 35.23
CA HIS A 101 -13.03 15.50 36.56
C HIS A 101 -14.56 15.73 36.48
N PRO A 102 -15.38 15.22 37.42
CA PRO A 102 -16.86 15.32 37.34
C PRO A 102 -17.44 16.74 37.44
N THR A 103 -16.61 17.72 37.79
CA THR A 103 -17.00 19.14 37.87
C THR A 103 -16.20 20.01 36.90
N ALA A 104 -15.63 19.41 35.86
CA ALA A 104 -15.03 20.13 34.74
C ALA A 104 -16.09 20.94 33.97
N ALA A 105 -15.64 21.84 33.11
CA ALA A 105 -16.50 22.55 32.17
C ALA A 105 -17.33 21.57 31.32
N GLN A 106 -18.55 21.98 30.95
CA GLN A 106 -19.47 21.12 30.20
C GLN A 106 -18.88 20.62 28.88
N ALA A 107 -18.06 21.42 28.20
CA ALA A 107 -17.38 21.00 26.97
C ALA A 107 -16.46 19.78 27.16
N ILE A 108 -15.82 19.63 28.32
CA ILE A 108 -15.05 18.42 28.68
C ILE A 108 -16.00 17.27 29.00
N LEU A 109 -17.06 17.54 29.79
CA LEU A 109 -18.02 16.51 30.20
C LEU A 109 -18.83 15.93 29.02
N ASP A 110 -19.02 16.70 27.95
CA ASP A 110 -19.74 16.28 26.75
C ASP A 110 -18.97 15.22 25.94
N VAL A 111 -17.65 15.13 26.09
CA VAL A 111 -16.78 14.15 25.43
C VAL A 111 -16.20 13.10 26.39
N ALA A 112 -16.44 13.23 27.70
CA ALA A 112 -15.89 12.31 28.69
C ALA A 112 -16.59 10.95 28.70
N ASP A 113 -15.82 9.87 28.57
CA ASP A 113 -16.31 8.49 28.72
C ASP A 113 -16.47 8.08 30.19
N ILE A 114 -15.61 8.62 31.05
CA ILE A 114 -15.69 8.42 32.50
C ILE A 114 -15.27 9.67 33.27
N THR A 115 -15.87 9.85 34.44
CA THR A 115 -15.46 10.88 35.38
C THR A 115 -14.81 10.30 36.64
N SER A 116 -13.71 10.89 37.10
CA SER A 116 -13.04 10.50 38.35
C SER A 116 -12.50 11.73 39.10
N SER A 117 -13.05 12.02 40.29
CA SER A 117 -12.57 13.12 41.13
C SER A 117 -11.29 12.80 41.90
N THR A 118 -10.80 11.55 41.85
CA THR A 118 -9.55 11.15 42.49
C THR A 118 -8.40 11.06 41.50
N LEU A 119 -8.67 10.60 40.27
CA LEU A 119 -7.65 10.50 39.23
C LEU A 119 -7.45 11.81 38.48
N ALA A 120 -8.53 12.45 38.01
CA ALA A 120 -8.46 13.74 37.30
C ALA A 120 -8.34 14.92 38.29
N ASN A 121 -7.45 14.78 39.28
CA ASN A 121 -7.18 15.78 40.31
C ASN A 121 -5.68 16.15 40.35
N PHE A 122 -4.99 15.91 39.24
CA PHE A 122 -3.59 16.27 39.03
C PHE A 122 -3.42 17.78 38.80
N ASN A 123 -2.19 18.23 39.01
CA ASN A 123 -1.70 19.58 38.72
C ASN A 123 -0.22 19.50 38.26
N GLY A 124 0.38 20.65 37.95
CA GLY A 124 1.59 20.71 37.12
C GLY A 124 2.77 19.83 37.52
N ASP A 125 2.92 19.49 38.80
CA ASP A 125 3.99 18.68 39.38
C ASP A 125 3.59 17.22 39.69
N ASP A 126 2.43 16.78 39.19
CA ASP A 126 1.92 15.41 39.32
C ASP A 126 2.21 14.55 38.07
N ALA A 127 2.84 13.39 38.28
CA ALA A 127 3.07 12.43 37.20
C ALA A 127 1.86 11.50 37.04
N VAL A 128 1.57 11.13 35.80
CA VAL A 128 0.47 10.20 35.47
C VAL A 128 1.01 9.11 34.54
N SER A 129 0.64 7.86 34.80
CA SER A 129 1.06 6.75 33.95
C SER A 129 -0.11 5.89 33.50
N LEU A 130 -0.02 5.37 32.29
CA LEU A 130 -0.79 4.25 31.78
C LEU A 130 0.04 2.97 31.99
N GLN A 131 -0.54 1.98 32.65
CA GLN A 131 0.16 0.74 33.02
C GLN A 131 -0.64 -0.48 32.60
N ARG A 132 0.05 -1.58 32.29
CA ARG A 132 -0.57 -2.91 32.18
C ARG A 132 -0.92 -3.43 33.57
N VAL A 133 -2.09 -4.05 33.72
CA VAL A 133 -2.51 -4.70 34.97
C VAL A 133 -1.76 -6.01 35.21
N SER A 134 -1.30 -6.67 34.15
CA SER A 134 -0.68 -8.00 34.21
C SER A 134 0.66 -8.02 34.97
N ASP A 135 1.46 -6.97 34.81
CA ASP A 135 2.85 -6.93 35.27
C ASP A 135 3.30 -5.54 35.75
N ASP A 136 2.37 -4.58 35.84
CA ASP A 136 2.63 -3.19 36.23
C ASP A 136 3.63 -2.46 35.32
N SER A 137 3.90 -2.97 34.10
CA SER A 137 4.75 -2.29 33.13
C SER A 137 4.10 -1.01 32.62
N PHE A 138 4.91 0.03 32.41
CA PHE A 138 4.46 1.29 31.85
C PHE A 138 4.24 1.16 30.34
N VAL A 139 3.15 1.75 29.90
CA VAL A 139 2.80 1.94 28.48
C VAL A 139 3.11 3.36 28.07
N ASP A 140 2.74 4.32 28.91
CA ASP A 140 3.02 5.74 28.71
C ASP A 140 3.11 6.46 30.07
N VAL A 141 3.93 7.50 30.14
CA VAL A 141 4.12 8.33 31.35
C VAL A 141 4.19 9.81 30.98
N ILE A 142 3.34 10.60 31.63
CA ILE A 142 3.43 12.06 31.64
C ILE A 142 4.11 12.45 32.95
N GLY A 143 5.26 13.14 32.86
CA GLY A 143 6.06 13.53 34.02
C GLY A 143 7.12 12.48 34.41
N GLN A 144 7.76 12.69 35.56
CA GLN A 144 8.81 11.80 36.08
C GLN A 144 8.44 11.30 37.48
N ILE A 145 8.28 9.99 37.64
CA ILE A 145 7.81 9.37 38.88
C ILE A 145 8.91 9.45 39.94
N GLY A 146 8.58 9.97 41.13
CA GLY A 146 9.53 10.12 42.22
C GLY A 146 10.44 11.35 42.12
N PHE A 147 10.16 12.26 41.18
CA PHE A 147 10.88 13.52 41.03
C PHE A 147 9.90 14.70 41.02
N ASP A 148 10.21 15.73 41.80
CA ASP A 148 9.43 16.97 41.89
C ASP A 148 10.07 18.05 40.99
N PRO A 149 9.41 18.49 39.90
CA PRO A 149 9.91 19.52 38.99
C PRO A 149 9.73 20.96 39.54
N GLY A 150 9.13 21.11 40.73
CA GLY A 150 8.75 22.38 41.31
C GLY A 150 7.28 22.70 41.04
N ALA A 151 7.01 23.54 40.03
CA ALA A 151 5.62 23.92 39.69
C ALA A 151 5.06 23.15 38.49
N SER A 152 5.94 22.73 37.57
CA SER A 152 5.56 22.10 36.31
C SER A 152 6.75 21.43 35.64
N TRP A 153 6.50 20.45 34.79
CA TRP A 153 7.45 20.05 33.75
C TRP A 153 7.38 21.02 32.55
N GLY A 154 8.48 21.07 31.80
CA GLY A 154 8.61 21.88 30.59
C GLY A 154 8.95 23.35 30.84
N THR A 155 8.92 24.11 29.75
CA THR A 155 9.15 25.56 29.76
C THR A 155 8.16 26.24 28.82
N GLU A 156 7.71 27.44 29.18
CA GLU A 156 6.79 28.24 28.34
C GLU A 156 7.27 28.29 26.88
N PRO A 157 6.39 28.00 25.89
CA PRO A 157 4.92 27.89 26.00
C PRO A 157 4.37 26.47 26.28
N ILE A 158 5.23 25.48 26.53
CA ILE A 158 4.83 24.07 26.69
C ILE A 158 5.16 23.63 28.11
N THR A 159 4.18 23.73 29.00
CA THR A 159 4.32 23.30 30.41
C THR A 159 3.11 22.47 30.80
N THR A 160 3.25 21.64 31.83
CA THR A 160 2.09 20.90 32.37
C THR A 160 1.13 21.81 33.12
N VAL A 161 1.61 22.86 33.79
CA VAL A 161 0.75 23.78 34.55
C VAL A 161 -0.05 24.75 33.67
N ASN A 162 -1.35 24.85 33.92
CA ASN A 162 -2.26 25.80 33.24
C ASN A 162 -2.22 25.72 31.70
N HIS A 163 -2.08 24.54 31.12
CA HIS A 163 -2.05 24.34 29.67
C HIS A 163 -2.85 23.09 29.27
N THR A 164 -3.21 23.07 28.00
CA THR A 164 -3.63 21.85 27.30
C THR A 164 -2.45 21.37 26.48
N LEU A 165 -2.09 20.11 26.63
CA LEU A 165 -1.05 19.45 25.85
C LEU A 165 -1.69 18.37 24.99
N THR A 166 -1.46 18.41 23.67
CA THR A 166 -1.82 17.31 22.78
C THR A 166 -0.56 16.61 22.31
N ARG A 167 -0.59 15.29 22.22
CA ARG A 167 0.51 14.52 21.64
C ARG A 167 0.69 14.95 20.19
N MET A 168 1.92 15.07 19.72
CA MET A 168 2.19 15.38 18.32
C MET A 168 1.78 14.21 17.42
N GLU A 169 1.29 14.49 16.22
CA GLU A 169 0.86 13.44 15.26
C GLU A 169 1.98 12.46 14.86
N THR A 170 3.25 12.86 15.04
CA THR A 170 4.46 12.06 14.76
C THR A 170 4.83 11.10 15.89
N VAL A 171 4.14 11.15 17.03
CA VAL A 171 4.43 10.30 18.18
C VAL A 171 3.52 9.09 18.13
N CYS A 172 4.14 7.93 17.99
CA CYS A 172 3.46 6.68 17.64
C CYS A 172 3.35 5.71 18.82
N GLU A 173 4.11 5.96 19.87
CA GLU A 173 4.18 5.13 21.06
C GLU A 173 4.24 6.03 22.31
N GLY A 174 3.76 5.50 23.43
CA GLY A 174 3.93 6.13 24.73
C GLY A 174 5.37 6.03 25.23
N ASP A 175 5.71 6.81 26.24
CA ASP A 175 6.98 6.67 26.96
C ASP A 175 6.87 5.57 28.04
N PRO A 176 7.54 4.41 27.87
CA PRO A 176 7.45 3.31 28.82
C PRO A 176 8.44 3.44 30.00
N ASP A 177 9.12 4.57 30.18
CA ASP A 177 10.10 4.79 31.25
C ASP A 177 9.68 5.93 32.20
N GLY A 178 9.05 5.60 33.32
CA GLY A 178 8.68 6.61 34.32
C GLY A 178 9.83 7.24 35.11
N SER A 179 11.09 6.89 34.83
CA SER A 179 12.26 7.37 35.58
C SER A 179 13.12 8.38 34.83
N ASN A 180 12.94 8.51 33.51
CA ASN A 180 13.67 9.45 32.67
C ASN A 180 13.22 10.90 32.92
N ALA A 181 13.96 11.87 32.36
CA ALA A 181 13.56 13.27 32.47
C ALA A 181 12.43 13.57 31.48
N PHE A 182 11.32 14.11 31.97
CA PHE A 182 10.19 14.49 31.12
C PHE A 182 10.31 15.96 30.67
N ASP A 183 10.40 16.16 29.36
CA ASP A 183 10.29 17.47 28.70
C ASP A 183 9.14 17.42 27.68
N PRO A 184 7.98 18.05 27.95
CA PRO A 184 6.82 17.97 27.07
C PRO A 184 7.10 18.55 25.68
N ALA A 185 8.07 19.46 25.52
CA ALA A 185 8.39 20.03 24.20
C ALA A 185 8.94 19.02 23.18
N VAL A 186 9.29 17.80 23.61
CA VAL A 186 9.79 16.74 22.73
C VAL A 186 8.65 16.04 21.99
N GLU A 187 7.49 15.87 22.62
CA GLU A 187 6.43 14.97 22.13
C GLU A 187 5.03 15.60 22.16
N TRP A 188 4.89 16.81 22.67
CA TRP A 188 3.61 17.47 22.89
C TRP A 188 3.58 18.87 22.28
N ASP A 189 2.45 19.19 21.65
CA ASP A 189 2.06 20.57 21.33
C ASP A 189 1.35 21.21 22.52
N GLY A 190 1.73 22.44 22.87
CA GLY A 190 1.16 23.20 23.98
C GLY A 190 0.16 24.26 23.54
N TYR A 191 -0.98 24.31 24.22
CA TYR A 191 -2.05 25.30 24.00
C TYR A 191 -2.42 26.03 25.30
N PRO A 192 -2.93 27.28 25.19
CA PRO A 192 -3.33 28.06 26.36
C PRO A 192 -4.32 27.34 27.27
N VAL A 193 -4.30 27.71 28.56
CA VAL A 193 -5.29 27.27 29.57
C VAL A 193 -6.72 27.26 29.02
N ASP A 194 -7.47 26.22 29.38
CA ASP A 194 -8.88 26.02 28.99
C ASP A 194 -9.12 25.89 27.47
N THR A 195 -8.14 25.35 26.73
CA THR A 195 -8.34 24.90 25.34
C THR A 195 -8.90 23.48 25.34
N PHE A 196 -10.12 23.27 24.81
CA PHE A 196 -10.79 21.97 24.80
C PHE A 196 -11.10 21.46 23.38
N THR A 197 -10.58 22.15 22.35
CA THR A 197 -10.96 21.93 20.96
C THR A 197 -10.51 20.59 20.39
N TYR A 198 -9.47 19.99 20.97
CA TYR A 198 -8.85 18.76 20.47
C TYR A 198 -9.40 17.50 21.16
N LEU A 199 -9.93 17.66 22.37
CA LEU A 199 -10.44 16.57 23.19
C LEU A 199 -11.59 15.82 22.50
N GLY A 200 -11.53 14.50 22.55
CA GLY A 200 -12.44 13.57 21.91
C GLY A 200 -11.97 13.07 20.54
N SER A 201 -10.73 13.39 20.12
CA SER A 201 -10.14 12.86 18.89
C SER A 201 -8.62 13.01 18.87
N HIS A 202 -7.94 12.06 18.26
CA HIS A 202 -6.51 12.17 17.98
C HIS A 202 -6.21 11.62 16.59
N THR A 203 -5.23 12.23 15.92
CA THR A 203 -4.75 11.78 14.61
C THR A 203 -3.26 11.54 14.70
N THR A 204 -2.82 10.41 14.18
CA THR A 204 -1.40 10.12 14.02
C THR A 204 -1.05 10.03 12.53
N ASN A 205 0.19 10.35 12.18
CA ASN A 205 0.79 9.95 10.91
C ASN A 205 1.61 8.65 11.07
N CYS A 206 1.41 7.98 12.21
CA CYS A 206 2.09 6.80 12.70
C CYS A 206 1.55 5.48 12.14
N PHE A 207 0.89 5.52 11.00
CA PHE A 207 0.51 4.30 10.30
C PHE A 207 1.76 3.41 10.19
N PRO A 208 1.73 2.12 10.59
CA PRO A 208 2.25 1.20 9.61
C PRO A 208 1.39 1.48 8.38
N SER A 209 1.99 1.75 7.23
CA SER A 209 1.28 1.36 6.01
C SER A 209 0.69 -0.01 6.34
N THR A 210 -0.60 -0.22 6.13
CA THR A 210 -0.97 -1.60 5.81
C THR A 210 -0.13 -1.89 4.59
N ASP A 211 1.03 -2.51 4.82
CA ASP A 211 1.97 -2.77 3.78
C ASP A 211 1.18 -3.55 2.74
N THR A 212 1.11 -2.96 1.56
CA THR A 212 0.19 -3.47 0.57
C THR A 212 1.05 -4.32 -0.31
N ALA A 213 0.82 -5.63 -0.28
CA ALA A 213 1.53 -6.55 -1.14
C ALA A 213 1.68 -5.98 -2.56
N PRO A 214 2.86 -6.14 -3.18
CA PRO A 214 3.15 -5.48 -4.43
C PRO A 214 2.17 -5.92 -5.52
N SER A 215 2.02 -5.08 -6.54
CA SER A 215 1.18 -5.34 -7.71
C SER A 215 1.78 -4.72 -8.97
N VAL A 216 1.37 -5.19 -10.14
CA VAL A 216 1.77 -4.55 -11.41
C VAL A 216 0.93 -3.30 -11.61
N ALA A 217 1.55 -2.13 -11.46
CA ALA A 217 0.89 -0.84 -11.62
C ALA A 217 0.64 -0.48 -13.09
N SER A 218 1.60 -0.78 -13.97
CA SER A 218 1.42 -0.58 -15.42
C SER A 218 2.39 -1.42 -16.25
N THR A 219 2.07 -1.57 -17.53
CA THR A 219 2.93 -2.21 -18.53
C THR A 219 3.00 -1.38 -19.81
N SER A 220 4.14 -1.44 -20.49
CA SER A 220 4.33 -0.96 -21.86
C SER A 220 4.90 -2.12 -22.68
N PRO A 221 4.18 -2.62 -23.70
CA PRO A 221 2.86 -2.19 -24.11
C PRO A 221 1.81 -2.47 -23.04
N ALA A 222 0.75 -1.65 -23.01
CA ALA A 222 -0.40 -1.90 -22.18
C ALA A 222 -1.12 -3.19 -22.64
N ASN A 223 -1.94 -3.80 -21.78
CA ASN A 223 -2.71 -4.98 -22.16
C ASN A 223 -3.63 -4.70 -23.37
N GLY A 224 -3.48 -5.49 -24.44
CA GLY A 224 -4.11 -5.30 -25.74
C GLY A 224 -3.45 -4.21 -26.61
N GLY A 225 -2.28 -3.71 -26.22
CA GLY A 225 -1.53 -2.68 -26.94
C GLY A 225 -0.67 -3.23 -28.08
N GLU A 226 0.07 -2.31 -28.72
CA GLU A 226 1.01 -2.62 -29.80
C GLU A 226 2.43 -2.22 -29.41
N ILE A 227 3.42 -2.97 -29.91
CA ILE A 227 4.86 -2.72 -29.73
C ILE A 227 5.60 -2.95 -31.07
N ALA A 228 6.72 -2.27 -31.30
CA ALA A 228 7.59 -2.59 -32.45
C ALA A 228 8.35 -3.90 -32.22
N ALA A 229 8.79 -4.55 -33.30
CA ALA A 229 9.49 -5.84 -33.23
C ALA A 229 10.77 -5.81 -32.35
N ASN A 230 11.46 -4.67 -32.32
CA ASN A 230 12.76 -4.47 -31.64
C ASN A 230 12.65 -3.58 -30.38
N ASP A 231 11.44 -3.37 -29.88
CA ASP A 231 11.20 -2.56 -28.67
C ASP A 231 11.18 -3.44 -27.42
N ASN A 232 11.49 -2.81 -26.29
CA ASN A 232 11.51 -3.49 -24.99
C ASN A 232 10.13 -3.46 -24.32
N ILE A 233 9.87 -4.46 -23.48
CA ILE A 233 8.72 -4.48 -22.59
C ILE A 233 9.12 -3.78 -21.30
N VAL A 234 8.28 -2.87 -20.80
CA VAL A 234 8.46 -2.20 -19.51
C VAL A 234 7.34 -2.61 -18.56
N ILE A 235 7.70 -2.97 -17.34
CA ILE A 235 6.79 -3.31 -16.25
C ILE A 235 7.08 -2.36 -15.10
N THR A 236 6.04 -1.77 -14.51
CA THR A 236 6.16 -0.93 -13.32
C THR A 236 5.32 -1.55 -12.21
N PHE A 237 5.95 -1.83 -11.07
CA PHE A 237 5.26 -2.30 -9.87
C PHE A 237 4.71 -1.13 -9.03
N SER A 238 3.82 -1.41 -8.08
CA SER A 238 3.28 -0.43 -7.13
C SER A 238 4.34 0.16 -6.20
N GLU A 239 5.42 -0.59 -5.98
CA GLU A 239 6.55 -0.28 -5.09
C GLU A 239 7.81 -1.06 -5.51
N PRO A 240 8.98 -0.78 -4.92
CA PRO A 240 10.20 -1.56 -5.13
C PRO A 240 10.01 -3.03 -4.78
N VAL A 241 10.60 -3.93 -5.57
CA VAL A 241 10.41 -5.38 -5.39
C VAL A 241 11.74 -6.14 -5.51
N THR A 242 11.91 -7.17 -4.69
CA THR A 242 12.89 -8.23 -4.94
C THR A 242 12.28 -9.32 -5.84
N LEU A 243 12.94 -9.56 -6.99
CA LEU A 243 12.52 -10.57 -7.97
C LEU A 243 13.31 -11.88 -7.84
N GLY A 244 12.59 -13.00 -7.79
CA GLY A 244 13.15 -14.35 -7.85
C GLY A 244 13.45 -14.81 -9.29
N ASP A 245 14.21 -15.90 -9.41
CA ASP A 245 14.34 -16.59 -10.70
C ASP A 245 12.95 -17.01 -11.22
N LEU A 246 12.74 -16.91 -12.54
CA LEU A 246 11.48 -17.30 -13.21
C LEU A 246 10.25 -16.45 -12.83
N TRP A 247 10.44 -15.19 -12.43
CA TRP A 247 9.33 -14.28 -12.13
C TRP A 247 8.45 -13.92 -13.34
N PHE A 248 8.89 -14.20 -14.58
CA PHE A 248 8.11 -13.96 -15.79
C PHE A 248 8.29 -15.05 -16.87
N ASP A 249 7.35 -15.09 -17.82
CA ASP A 249 7.50 -15.76 -19.12
C ASP A 249 6.90 -14.92 -20.26
N ILE A 250 7.50 -15.00 -21.45
CA ILE A 250 7.03 -14.36 -22.68
C ILE A 250 6.75 -15.44 -23.72
N THR A 251 5.53 -15.49 -24.24
CA THR A 251 5.12 -16.47 -25.26
C THR A 251 4.36 -15.80 -26.40
N CYS A 252 4.78 -16.04 -27.63
CA CYS A 252 4.15 -15.49 -28.82
C CYS A 252 3.63 -16.57 -29.76
N THR A 253 2.65 -16.19 -30.59
CA THR A 253 1.92 -17.12 -31.46
C THR A 253 2.78 -17.75 -32.55
N GLU A 254 3.82 -17.06 -33.05
CA GLU A 254 4.66 -17.55 -34.14
C GLU A 254 6.08 -17.86 -33.69
N SER A 255 6.71 -16.95 -32.95
CA SER A 255 8.09 -17.10 -32.46
C SER A 255 8.22 -18.04 -31.24
N ASN A 256 7.11 -18.42 -30.61
CA ASN A 256 7.06 -19.21 -29.36
C ASN A 256 7.62 -18.46 -28.15
N VAL A 257 8.48 -19.09 -27.35
CA VAL A 257 8.97 -18.54 -26.07
C VAL A 257 10.15 -17.61 -26.32
N HIS A 258 10.15 -16.46 -25.65
CA HIS A 258 11.29 -15.54 -25.61
C HIS A 258 11.91 -15.51 -24.22
N SER A 259 13.25 -15.54 -24.16
CA SER A 259 14.00 -15.09 -22.99
C SER A 259 14.32 -13.59 -23.13
N ALA A 260 14.65 -12.93 -22.03
CA ALA A 260 14.96 -11.52 -22.03
C ALA A 260 16.04 -11.17 -21.00
N VAL A 261 16.83 -10.17 -21.31
CA VAL A 261 17.72 -9.49 -20.37
C VAL A 261 16.88 -8.51 -19.55
N VAL A 262 16.97 -8.61 -18.23
CA VAL A 262 16.27 -7.71 -17.30
C VAL A 262 17.20 -6.56 -16.91
N THR A 263 16.73 -5.34 -17.14
CA THR A 263 17.30 -4.13 -16.51
C THR A 263 16.39 -3.69 -15.37
N ASP A 264 16.99 -3.50 -14.21
CA ASP A 264 16.32 -3.16 -12.96
C ASP A 264 16.62 -1.69 -12.60
N GLU A 265 15.55 -0.90 -12.52
CA GLU A 265 15.51 0.44 -11.98
C GLU A 265 14.25 0.59 -11.11
N ASP A 266 14.22 -0.08 -9.97
CA ASP A 266 13.08 -0.08 -9.02
C ASP A 266 12.27 1.24 -8.96
N PRO A 267 10.93 1.17 -9.07
CA PRO A 267 10.07 -0.01 -9.25
C PRO A 267 9.85 -0.40 -10.74
N VAL A 268 10.74 0.03 -11.64
CA VAL A 268 10.61 -0.11 -13.10
C VAL A 268 11.58 -1.14 -13.65
N TYR A 269 11.03 -2.13 -14.35
CA TYR A 269 11.76 -3.24 -14.92
C TYR A 269 11.60 -3.27 -16.43
N THR A 270 12.72 -3.30 -17.15
CA THR A 270 12.75 -3.38 -18.61
C THR A 270 13.22 -4.77 -19.04
N LEU A 271 12.39 -5.45 -19.82
CA LEU A 271 12.71 -6.72 -20.46
C LEU A 271 13.12 -6.44 -21.91
N ASP A 272 14.37 -6.73 -22.22
CA ASP A 272 14.94 -6.70 -23.57
C ASP A 272 14.99 -8.14 -24.11
N PRO A 273 14.07 -8.56 -25.00
CA PRO A 273 14.04 -9.91 -25.55
C PRO A 273 15.37 -10.29 -26.22
N ASP A 274 15.86 -11.51 -26.00
CA ASP A 274 17.13 -11.96 -26.59
C ASP A 274 17.07 -12.03 -28.14
N ASP A 275 15.88 -12.31 -28.68
CA ASP A 275 15.56 -12.30 -30.11
C ASP A 275 14.40 -11.32 -30.35
N ASP A 276 14.48 -10.50 -31.40
CA ASP A 276 13.40 -9.58 -31.80
C ASP A 276 12.09 -10.34 -32.08
N PHE A 277 10.96 -9.68 -31.82
CA PHE A 277 9.63 -10.24 -32.09
C PHE A 277 9.34 -10.36 -33.60
N THR A 278 8.40 -11.25 -33.97
CA THR A 278 7.93 -11.39 -35.35
C THR A 278 6.73 -10.48 -35.61
N ALA A 279 6.84 -9.59 -36.60
CA ALA A 279 5.77 -8.65 -36.94
C ALA A 279 4.44 -9.34 -37.27
N GLY A 280 3.35 -8.81 -36.71
CA GLY A 280 1.99 -9.33 -36.87
C GLY A 280 1.60 -10.44 -35.90
N GLU A 281 2.51 -10.90 -35.05
CA GLU A 281 2.19 -11.91 -34.04
C GLU A 281 1.56 -11.28 -32.79
N SER A 282 0.95 -12.13 -31.95
CA SER A 282 0.51 -11.74 -30.62
C SER A 282 1.33 -12.46 -29.56
N CYS A 283 1.76 -11.69 -28.56
CA CYS A 283 2.54 -12.18 -27.43
C CYS A 283 1.75 -12.03 -26.13
N THR A 284 2.00 -12.96 -25.21
CA THR A 284 1.47 -12.99 -23.85
C THR A 284 2.63 -13.00 -22.88
N VAL A 285 2.55 -12.16 -21.86
CA VAL A 285 3.50 -12.13 -20.75
C VAL A 285 2.75 -12.52 -19.48
N ASN A 286 3.28 -13.49 -18.72
CA ASN A 286 2.83 -13.72 -17.35
C ASN A 286 3.91 -13.33 -16.35
N ILE A 287 3.47 -12.77 -15.24
CA ILE A 287 4.27 -12.40 -14.07
C ILE A 287 3.76 -13.26 -12.92
N TYR A 288 4.66 -14.04 -12.34
CA TYR A 288 4.34 -15.03 -11.31
C TYR A 288 4.48 -14.43 -9.92
N ALA A 289 3.36 -14.28 -9.23
CA ALA A 289 3.29 -13.61 -7.94
C ALA A 289 4.20 -14.22 -6.87
N ALA A 290 4.38 -15.54 -6.91
CA ALA A 290 5.22 -16.27 -5.96
C ALA A 290 6.71 -15.89 -5.99
N PHE A 291 7.16 -15.16 -7.02
CA PHE A 291 8.54 -14.74 -7.20
C PHE A 291 8.72 -13.21 -7.20
N VAL A 292 7.69 -12.48 -6.74
CA VAL A 292 7.74 -11.03 -6.61
C VAL A 292 7.39 -10.69 -5.16
N THR A 293 8.40 -10.24 -4.41
CA THR A 293 8.29 -9.80 -3.02
C THR A 293 8.64 -8.32 -2.97
N ASP A 294 7.99 -7.49 -2.16
CA ASP A 294 8.44 -6.11 -1.93
C ASP A 294 9.78 -6.08 -1.16
N GLU A 295 10.34 -4.87 -1.01
CA GLU A 295 11.58 -4.65 -0.26
C GLU A 295 11.38 -4.06 1.15
N ASP A 296 10.12 -3.80 1.54
CA ASP A 296 9.76 -3.17 2.82
C ASP A 296 9.53 -4.21 3.95
N ASP A 297 9.30 -3.76 5.20
CA ASP A 297 9.13 -4.62 6.40
C ASP A 297 7.76 -4.39 7.05
N PRO A 298 6.86 -5.40 7.13
CA PRO A 298 7.08 -6.81 6.80
C PRO A 298 7.03 -7.10 5.29
N PRO A 299 7.96 -7.90 4.73
CA PRO A 299 7.95 -8.14 3.29
C PRO A 299 6.79 -9.04 2.87
N ASP A 300 6.02 -8.61 1.87
CA ASP A 300 4.88 -9.31 1.29
C ASP A 300 5.14 -9.77 -0.16
N THR A 301 4.56 -10.91 -0.53
CA THR A 301 4.55 -11.38 -1.93
C THR A 301 3.30 -10.88 -2.65
N MET A 302 3.39 -10.61 -3.96
CA MET A 302 2.22 -10.28 -4.79
C MET A 302 1.04 -11.24 -4.52
N GLU A 303 -0.20 -10.72 -4.51
CA GLU A 303 -1.37 -11.52 -4.17
C GLU A 303 -1.75 -12.56 -5.26
N SER A 304 -1.52 -12.23 -6.53
CA SER A 304 -1.91 -13.07 -7.67
C SER A 304 -1.07 -12.81 -8.90
N ASP A 305 -0.89 -13.84 -9.73
CA ASP A 305 -0.23 -13.72 -11.03
C ASP A 305 -0.89 -12.64 -11.90
N TYR A 306 -0.08 -11.94 -12.69
CA TYR A 306 -0.54 -10.92 -13.63
C TYR A 306 -0.22 -11.32 -15.06
N THR A 307 -1.22 -11.28 -15.94
CA THR A 307 -1.07 -11.64 -17.36
C THR A 307 -1.54 -10.49 -18.24
N PHE A 308 -0.74 -10.15 -19.25
CA PHE A 308 -1.13 -9.22 -20.30
C PHE A 308 -0.72 -9.71 -21.69
N THR A 309 -1.39 -9.18 -22.70
CA THR A 309 -1.16 -9.52 -24.11
C THR A 309 -0.86 -8.27 -24.92
N PHE A 310 -0.14 -8.41 -26.03
CA PHE A 310 0.07 -7.34 -27.00
C PHE A 310 0.22 -7.91 -28.41
N SER A 311 0.14 -7.04 -29.41
CA SER A 311 0.44 -7.36 -30.81
C SER A 311 1.71 -6.66 -31.28
N VAL A 312 2.47 -7.31 -32.14
CA VAL A 312 3.70 -6.76 -32.71
C VAL A 312 3.35 -6.02 -34.00
N ALA A 313 3.59 -4.72 -34.01
CA ALA A 313 3.31 -3.87 -35.16
C ALA A 313 4.25 -4.20 -36.33
N TYR A 314 3.73 -4.06 -37.55
CA TYR A 314 4.56 -4.08 -38.75
C TYR A 314 5.37 -2.78 -38.84
N GLY A 315 6.68 -2.91 -39.01
CA GLY A 315 7.62 -1.83 -39.26
C GLY A 315 7.98 -1.67 -40.74
N CYS A 316 8.73 -0.61 -41.05
CA CYS A 316 9.31 -0.44 -42.39
C CYS A 316 10.38 -1.52 -42.63
N GLY A 317 10.35 -2.17 -43.80
CA GLY A 317 11.23 -3.30 -44.14
C GLY A 317 10.63 -4.68 -43.90
N ASP A 318 9.48 -4.77 -43.21
CA ASP A 318 8.73 -6.02 -43.07
C ASP A 318 8.04 -6.44 -44.37
N PRO A 319 7.59 -7.71 -44.49
CA PRO A 319 6.81 -8.15 -45.64
C PRO A 319 5.56 -7.28 -45.85
N PHE A 320 5.53 -6.57 -46.98
CA PHE A 320 4.43 -5.66 -47.32
C PHE A 320 3.88 -5.94 -48.72
N THR A 321 2.64 -5.51 -48.95
CA THR A 321 2.03 -5.49 -50.29
C THR A 321 2.34 -4.15 -50.94
N ALA A 322 3.06 -4.17 -52.07
CA ALA A 322 3.40 -2.96 -52.80
C ALA A 322 2.16 -2.22 -53.31
N ILE A 323 2.19 -0.88 -53.26
CA ILE A 323 1.08 0.00 -53.69
C ILE A 323 0.54 -0.36 -55.09
N PRO A 324 1.36 -0.63 -56.12
CA PRO A 324 0.86 -1.03 -57.43
C PRO A 324 0.06 -2.35 -57.41
N ALA A 325 0.43 -3.28 -56.53
CA ALA A 325 -0.31 -4.53 -56.36
C ALA A 325 -1.63 -4.33 -55.61
N ILE A 326 -1.67 -3.36 -54.68
CA ILE A 326 -2.90 -2.97 -53.97
C ILE A 326 -3.92 -2.38 -54.94
N GLN A 327 -3.51 -1.43 -55.77
CA GLN A 327 -4.44 -0.78 -56.70
C GLN A 327 -4.73 -1.65 -57.93
N GLY A 328 -3.72 -2.33 -58.46
CA GLY A 328 -3.79 -3.11 -59.70
C GLY A 328 -4.02 -2.24 -60.95
N SER A 329 -4.07 -2.89 -62.12
CA SER A 329 -4.20 -2.21 -63.42
C SER A 329 -5.64 -1.99 -63.90
N SER A 330 -6.63 -2.35 -63.07
CA SER A 330 -8.05 -2.26 -63.41
C SER A 330 -8.71 -1.04 -62.74
N THR A 331 -9.98 -0.81 -63.01
CA THR A 331 -10.80 0.23 -62.37
C THR A 331 -11.16 -0.09 -60.91
N SER A 332 -10.78 -1.26 -60.40
CA SER A 332 -11.00 -1.69 -59.02
C SER A 332 -9.84 -2.57 -58.56
N SER A 333 -9.50 -2.45 -57.27
CA SER A 333 -8.40 -3.21 -56.68
C SER A 333 -8.65 -4.72 -56.76
N PRO A 334 -7.62 -5.54 -57.07
CA PRO A 334 -7.72 -6.99 -57.06
C PRO A 334 -7.85 -7.59 -55.64
N ILE A 335 -7.61 -6.79 -54.60
CA ILE A 335 -7.57 -7.23 -53.20
C ILE A 335 -8.63 -6.53 -52.34
N VAL A 336 -9.71 -6.04 -52.96
CA VAL A 336 -10.85 -5.47 -52.22
C VAL A 336 -11.37 -6.48 -51.19
N GLY A 337 -11.48 -6.02 -49.94
CA GLY A 337 -11.98 -6.82 -48.82
C GLY A 337 -10.90 -7.57 -48.03
N ASN A 338 -9.64 -7.56 -48.49
CA ASN A 338 -8.51 -8.09 -47.73
C ASN A 338 -7.85 -6.98 -46.91
N VAL A 339 -7.43 -7.31 -45.69
CA VAL A 339 -6.52 -6.47 -44.90
C VAL A 339 -5.09 -6.79 -45.36
N VAL A 340 -4.32 -5.75 -45.66
CA VAL A 340 -2.91 -5.88 -46.07
C VAL A 340 -2.06 -4.83 -45.38
N SER A 341 -0.80 -5.16 -45.11
CA SER A 341 0.23 -4.20 -44.72
C SER A 341 0.88 -3.61 -45.97
N THR A 342 1.22 -2.31 -45.96
CA THR A 342 1.88 -1.62 -47.07
C THR A 342 2.92 -0.64 -46.55
N GLU A 343 3.95 -0.39 -47.35
CA GLU A 343 5.04 0.54 -47.03
C GLU A 343 5.16 1.58 -48.14
N GLY A 344 5.44 2.83 -47.76
CA GLY A 344 5.65 3.92 -48.69
C GLY A 344 5.99 5.24 -47.99
N ILE A 345 6.27 6.25 -48.80
CA ILE A 345 6.62 7.60 -48.36
C ILE A 345 5.34 8.42 -48.24
N VAL A 346 5.06 8.97 -47.06
CA VAL A 346 3.97 9.93 -46.88
C VAL A 346 4.33 11.23 -47.60
N THR A 347 3.54 11.61 -48.61
CA THR A 347 3.81 12.78 -49.47
C THR A 347 2.92 13.98 -49.14
N ALA A 348 1.79 13.75 -48.46
CA ALA A 348 0.94 14.79 -47.91
C ALA A 348 0.08 14.23 -46.77
N ASP A 349 -0.01 14.96 -45.65
CA ASP A 349 -0.82 14.59 -44.50
C ASP A 349 -1.95 15.63 -44.30
N TYR A 350 -3.19 15.14 -44.25
CA TYR A 350 -4.40 15.91 -44.00
C TYR A 350 -5.25 15.30 -42.87
N GLN A 351 -4.65 14.49 -41.99
CA GLN A 351 -5.32 13.96 -40.81
C GLN A 351 -5.66 15.08 -39.83
N THR A 352 -6.76 14.91 -39.09
CA THR A 352 -7.22 15.85 -38.06
C THR A 352 -7.69 15.08 -36.83
N ASP A 353 -7.48 15.62 -35.62
CA ASP A 353 -7.83 14.96 -34.34
C ASP A 353 -9.32 14.58 -34.21
N ALA A 354 -10.19 15.24 -34.99
CA ALA A 354 -11.60 14.89 -35.10
C ALA A 354 -12.08 15.10 -36.54
N TYR A 355 -12.97 14.23 -37.04
CA TYR A 355 -13.52 14.34 -38.38
C TYR A 355 -14.18 15.70 -38.62
N VAL A 356 -13.66 16.47 -39.58
CA VAL A 356 -14.24 17.73 -40.03
C VAL A 356 -14.86 17.53 -41.41
N SER A 357 -16.18 17.68 -41.50
CA SER A 357 -16.90 17.57 -42.78
C SER A 357 -16.30 18.51 -43.83
N GLY A 358 -15.90 17.96 -44.98
CA GLY A 358 -15.31 18.71 -46.09
C GLY A 358 -13.78 18.73 -46.13
N THR A 359 -13.09 18.12 -45.15
CA THR A 359 -11.64 17.87 -45.22
C THR A 359 -11.34 16.49 -45.83
N LYS A 360 -10.08 16.27 -46.20
CA LYS A 360 -9.61 14.97 -46.71
C LYS A 360 -9.55 13.92 -45.59
N ASN A 361 -9.21 14.33 -44.36
CA ASN A 361 -9.13 13.47 -43.16
C ASN A 361 -8.36 12.16 -43.39
N GLY A 362 -7.17 12.28 -43.96
CA GLY A 362 -6.35 11.16 -44.40
C GLY A 362 -5.03 11.64 -44.98
N PHE A 363 -4.20 10.75 -45.50
CA PHE A 363 -2.89 11.10 -46.03
C PHE A 363 -2.60 10.38 -47.35
N PHE A 364 -1.72 10.98 -48.16
CA PHE A 364 -1.20 10.37 -49.39
C PHE A 364 0.11 9.65 -49.10
N MET A 365 0.20 8.42 -49.59
CA MET A 365 1.41 7.60 -49.54
C MET A 365 1.84 7.25 -50.97
N GLN A 366 3.14 7.29 -51.25
CA GLN A 366 3.71 6.93 -52.54
C GLN A 366 4.76 5.82 -52.39
N SER A 367 4.84 4.90 -53.34
CA SER A 367 5.88 3.88 -53.39
C SER A 367 7.27 4.51 -53.36
N ALA A 368 8.17 3.98 -52.55
CA ALA A 368 9.57 4.40 -52.55
C ALA A 368 10.28 4.06 -53.88
N SER A 369 9.85 2.99 -54.54
CA SER A 369 10.34 2.57 -55.87
C SER A 369 9.16 2.34 -56.80
N ALA A 370 9.13 3.04 -57.93
CA ALA A 370 8.09 2.87 -58.95
C ALA A 370 8.29 1.58 -59.75
N ASP A 371 7.21 0.92 -60.14
CA ASP A 371 7.22 -0.28 -60.98
C ASP A 371 7.46 0.04 -62.48
N GLY A 372 7.25 1.30 -62.87
CA GLY A 372 7.43 1.80 -64.22
C GLY A 372 6.31 1.41 -65.20
N ASP A 373 5.21 0.86 -64.72
CA ASP A 373 4.03 0.51 -65.51
C ASP A 373 3.01 1.67 -65.50
N PRO A 374 2.71 2.28 -66.66
CA PRO A 374 1.72 3.35 -66.73
C PRO A 374 0.27 2.88 -66.46
N ALA A 375 0.02 1.57 -66.35
CA ALA A 375 -1.30 1.02 -66.04
C ALA A 375 -1.59 0.93 -64.53
N THR A 376 -0.59 1.07 -63.67
CA THR A 376 -0.71 1.02 -62.20
C THR A 376 -0.39 2.39 -61.58
N SER A 377 -0.86 2.62 -60.35
CA SER A 377 -0.56 3.81 -59.54
C SER A 377 0.51 3.47 -58.53
N GLU A 378 1.40 4.43 -58.32
CA GLU A 378 2.37 4.44 -57.24
C GLU A 378 1.87 5.16 -55.99
N GLY A 379 0.68 5.76 -56.04
CA GLY A 379 0.09 6.52 -54.95
C GLY A 379 -1.20 5.92 -54.41
N LEU A 380 -1.35 5.93 -53.08
CA LEU A 380 -2.58 5.66 -52.35
C LEU A 380 -3.00 6.90 -51.55
N PHE A 381 -4.31 7.00 -51.30
CA PHE A 381 -4.87 7.86 -50.28
C PHE A 381 -5.46 6.99 -49.18
N ILE A 382 -4.97 7.14 -47.94
CA ILE A 382 -5.37 6.38 -46.76
C ILE A 382 -6.29 7.27 -45.91
N TYR A 383 -7.46 6.75 -45.50
CA TYR A 383 -8.53 7.52 -44.85
C TYR A 383 -9.39 6.71 -43.90
#